data_AF-A0A6L4SFH4-F1
#
_entry.id   AF-A0A6L4SFH4-F1
#
_cell.length_a   1.000
_cell.length_b   1.000
_cell.length_c   1.000
_cell.angle_alpha   90.00
_cell.angle_beta   90.00
_cell.angle_gamma   90.00
#
_symmetry.space_group_name_H-M   'P 1'
#
loop_
_entity.id
_entity.type
_entity.pdbx_description
1 polymer ?
#
loop_
_entity_poly.entity_id
_entity_poly.type
_entity_poly.pdbx_seq_one_letter_code
_entity_poly.pdbx_strand_id
1 'polypeptide(L)'
;MEIRHADLQIEVEDAEDGGVLLTIIDSARLSLSLPRKTAKELLDAIDACMKTGERQTTDSVDVWRTADDLPLFGMHVGIDGASWTCGAVRSWDVDGLADGLEALLA
;
A
#
# COMPACT_ATOMS: atom_id res chain seq x y z
N MET A 1 10.58 -25.61 7.68
CA MET A 1 11.20 -24.26 7.79
C MET A 1 10.05 -23.31 8.02
N GLU A 2 9.81 -22.93 9.28
CA GLU A 2 8.86 -21.85 9.59
C GLU A 2 9.46 -20.55 9.07
N ILE A 3 8.83 -19.97 8.06
CA ILE A 3 9.10 -18.58 7.71
C ILE A 3 8.41 -17.78 8.82
N ARG A 4 9.20 -17.23 9.75
CA ARG A 4 8.73 -16.13 10.59
C ARG A 4 8.50 -14.97 9.63
N HIS A 5 7.28 -14.88 9.07
CA HIS A 5 6.82 -13.67 8.45
C HIS A 5 6.88 -12.62 9.55
N ALA A 6 7.78 -11.65 9.44
CA ALA A 6 7.65 -10.46 10.23
C ALA A 6 6.21 -9.94 10.01
N ASP A 7 5.55 -9.56 11.10
CA ASP A 7 4.18 -9.04 11.06
C ASP A 7 4.22 -7.68 10.35
N LEU A 8 4.16 -7.72 9.01
CA LEU A 8 4.02 -6.54 8.19
C LEU A 8 2.77 -5.79 8.67
N GLN A 9 2.99 -4.61 9.22
CA GLN A 9 1.94 -3.70 9.65
C GLN A 9 2.01 -2.45 8.78
N ILE A 10 0.85 -2.02 8.28
CA ILE A 10 0.70 -0.83 7.45
C ILE A 10 -0.28 0.11 8.16
N GLU A 11 0.15 1.34 8.39
CA GLU A 11 -0.62 2.38 9.06
C GLU A 11 -0.71 3.61 8.15
N VAL A 12 -1.84 4.30 8.18
CA VAL A 12 -2.04 5.58 7.49
C VAL A 12 -2.61 6.61 8.46
N GLU A 13 -2.04 7.81 8.43
CA GLU A 13 -2.41 8.94 9.28
C GLU A 13 -2.39 10.23 8.45
N ASP A 14 -3.01 11.32 8.93
CA ASP A 14 -2.80 12.64 8.33
C ASP A 14 -1.33 13.06 8.49
N ALA A 15 -0.70 13.50 7.39
CA ALA A 15 0.63 14.07 7.45
C ALA A 15 0.58 15.55 7.90
N GLU A 16 1.64 16.01 8.57
CA GLU A 16 1.76 17.42 9.01
C GLU A 16 1.68 18.42 7.85
N ASP A 17 2.10 18.00 6.65
CA ASP A 17 2.06 18.80 5.42
C ASP A 17 0.67 18.81 4.72
N GLY A 18 -0.34 18.14 5.29
CA GLY A 18 -1.67 18.02 4.70
C GLY A 18 -1.83 16.88 3.70
N GLY A 19 -0.80 16.04 3.52
CA GLY A 19 -0.85 14.74 2.85
C GLY A 19 -1.33 13.60 3.75
N VAL A 20 -0.94 12.37 3.39
CA VAL A 20 -1.15 11.15 4.17
C VAL A 20 0.20 10.53 4.49
N LEU A 21 0.46 10.24 5.76
CA LEU A 21 1.66 9.54 6.20
C LEU A 21 1.42 8.03 6.14
N LEU A 22 2.04 7.35 5.17
CA LEU A 22 2.04 5.89 5.09
C LEU A 22 3.23 5.36 5.91
N THR A 23 2.96 4.63 6.98
CA THR A 23 3.98 3.97 7.79
C THR A 23 3.92 2.46 7.57
N ILE A 24 5.04 1.88 7.15
CA ILE A 24 5.24 0.44 7.03
C ILE A 24 6.19 -0.04 8.12
N ILE A 25 5.77 -1.03 8.90
CA ILE A 25 6.54 -1.67 9.95
C ILE A 25 6.68 -3.14 9.60
N ASP A 26 7.91 -3.56 9.38
CA ASP A 26 8.28 -4.98 9.25
C ASP A 26 9.52 -5.21 10.12
N SER A 27 10.67 -5.51 9.51
CA SER A 27 11.98 -5.58 10.17
C SER A 27 12.56 -4.18 10.49
N ALA A 28 12.00 -3.15 9.86
CA ALA A 28 12.31 -1.74 10.08
C ALA A 28 11.03 -0.90 9.90
N ARG A 29 11.05 0.32 10.43
CA ARG A 29 10.01 1.32 10.21
C ARG A 29 10.40 2.22 9.05
N LEU A 30 9.53 2.30 8.04
CA LEU A 30 9.61 3.24 6.93
C LEU A 30 8.35 4.10 6.95
N SER A 31 8.51 5.42 6.85
CA SER A 31 7.37 6.34 6.70
C SER A 31 7.54 7.16 5.43
N LEU A 32 6.47 7.24 4.63
CA LEU A 32 6.41 8.00 3.39
C LEU A 32 5.29 9.04 3.53
N SER A 33 5.61 10.33 3.38
CA SER A 33 4.57 11.35 3.27
C SER A 33 4.07 11.38 1.83
N LEU A 34 2.83 10.97 1.63
CA LEU A 34 2.17 10.92 0.33
C LEU A 34 1.35 12.19 0.13
N PRO A 35 1.54 12.94 -0.98
CA PRO A 35 0.57 13.94 -1.38
C PRO A 35 -0.82 13.33 -1.49
N ARG A 36 -1.89 14.06 -1.12
CA ARG A 36 -3.27 13.52 -1.19
C ARG A 36 -3.62 12.94 -2.56
N LYS A 37 -3.06 13.51 -3.63
CA LYS A 37 -3.20 12.97 -4.99
C LYS A 37 -2.62 11.54 -5.10
N THR A 38 -1.40 11.31 -4.64
CA THR A 38 -0.75 9.99 -4.66
C THR A 38 -1.44 9.00 -3.72
N ALA A 39 -1.91 9.45 -2.55
CA ALA A 39 -2.72 8.63 -1.65
C ALA A 39 -4.03 8.19 -2.31
N LYS A 40 -4.69 9.08 -3.07
CA LYS A 40 -5.89 8.73 -3.85
C LYS A 40 -5.59 7.77 -4.99
N GLU A 41 -4.50 7.96 -5.73
CA GLU A 41 -4.04 7.02 -6.74
C GLU A 41 -3.77 5.63 -6.15
N LEU A 42 -3.21 5.57 -4.94
CA LEU A 42 -2.99 4.31 -4.22
C LEU A 42 -4.31 3.60 -3.90
N LEU A 43 -5.26 4.33 -3.33
CA LEU A 43 -6.60 3.78 -3.04
C LEU A 43 -7.29 3.28 -4.31
N ASP A 44 -7.33 4.08 -5.36
CA ASP A 44 -7.99 3.72 -6.62
C ASP A 44 -7.31 2.50 -7.29
N ALA A 45 -5.99 2.39 -7.20
CA ALA A 45 -5.22 1.25 -7.70
C ALA A 45 -5.51 -0.04 -6.90
N ILE A 46 -5.63 0.07 -5.58
CA ILE A 46 -6.00 -1.06 -4.72
C ILE A 46 -7.41 -1.55 -5.08
N ASP A 47 -8.40 -0.65 -5.11
CA ASP A 47 -9.79 -0.97 -5.42
C ASP A 47 -9.93 -1.65 -6.79
N ALA A 48 -9.30 -1.05 -7.82
CA ALA A 48 -9.33 -1.60 -9.17
C ALA A 48 -8.62 -2.95 -9.26
N CYS A 49 -7.47 -3.12 -8.62
CA CYS A 49 -6.74 -4.38 -8.60
C CYS A 49 -7.52 -5.48 -7.87
N MET A 50 -8.12 -5.18 -6.72
CA MET A 50 -8.95 -6.14 -5.98
C MET A 50 -10.20 -6.55 -6.76
N LYS A 51 -10.82 -5.60 -7.47
CA LYS A 51 -12.05 -5.85 -8.23
C LYS A 51 -11.81 -6.64 -9.52
N THR A 52 -10.72 -6.36 -10.21
CA THR A 52 -10.46 -6.89 -11.57
C THR A 52 -9.40 -7.98 -11.61
N GLY A 53 -8.51 -8.03 -10.61
CA GLY A 53 -7.29 -8.83 -10.63
C GLY A 53 -6.18 -8.25 -11.50
N GLU A 54 -6.44 -7.20 -12.29
CA GLU A 54 -5.46 -6.61 -13.19
C GLU A 54 -4.48 -5.71 -12.44
N ARG A 55 -3.22 -5.69 -12.90
CA ARG A 55 -2.19 -4.78 -12.38
C ARG A 55 -2.53 -3.33 -12.70
N GLN A 56 -2.45 -2.48 -11.71
CA GLN A 56 -2.71 -1.05 -11.80
C GLN A 56 -1.40 -0.29 -11.59
N THR A 57 -0.99 0.51 -12.57
CA THR A 57 0.30 1.22 -12.53
C THR A 57 0.09 2.69 -12.86
N THR A 58 0.62 3.58 -12.00
CA THR A 58 0.76 5.02 -12.21
C THR A 58 2.24 5.41 -12.14
N ASP A 59 2.54 6.71 -12.18
CA ASP A 59 3.92 7.20 -12.03
C ASP A 59 4.52 6.91 -10.64
N SER A 60 3.68 6.78 -9.61
CA SER A 60 4.11 6.67 -8.20
C SER A 60 3.63 5.40 -7.51
N VAL A 61 2.64 4.71 -8.08
CA VAL A 61 1.99 3.55 -7.48
C VAL A 61 1.99 2.40 -8.47
N ASP A 62 2.20 1.19 -7.98
CA ASP A 62 1.98 -0.03 -8.75
C ASP A 62 1.41 -1.12 -7.83
N VAL A 63 0.26 -1.68 -8.18
CA VAL A 63 -0.46 -2.69 -7.40
C VAL A 63 -0.79 -3.87 -8.30
N TRP A 64 -0.44 -5.09 -7.88
CA TRP A 64 -0.65 -6.29 -8.68
C TRP A 64 -0.99 -7.52 -7.82
N ARG A 65 -1.62 -8.52 -8.43
CA ARG A 65 -1.76 -9.86 -7.84
C ARG A 65 -0.45 -10.61 -7.98
N THR A 66 0.06 -11.17 -6.88
CA THR A 66 1.32 -11.94 -6.91
C THR A 66 1.10 -13.34 -7.49
N ALA A 67 -0.08 -13.91 -7.28
CA ALA A 67 -0.54 -15.14 -7.92
C ALA A 67 -2.07 -15.14 -7.97
N ASP A 68 -2.66 -15.75 -9.00
CA ASP A 68 -4.13 -15.92 -9.11
C ASP A 68 -4.67 -16.74 -7.93
N ASP A 69 -3.85 -17.71 -7.53
CA ASP A 69 -3.85 -18.60 -6.37
C ASP A 69 -4.20 -18.12 -4.97
N LEU A 70 -3.54 -17.00 -4.66
CA LEU A 70 -3.15 -16.66 -3.32
C LEU A 70 -3.71 -15.28 -3.00
N PRO A 71 -4.18 -15.04 -1.77
CA PRO A 71 -4.64 -13.74 -1.33
C PRO A 71 -3.44 -12.82 -1.02
N LEU A 72 -2.50 -12.73 -1.96
CA LEU A 72 -1.28 -11.93 -1.87
C LEU A 72 -1.24 -10.93 -3.00
N PHE A 73 -0.91 -9.70 -2.62
CA PHE A 73 -0.71 -8.58 -3.51
C PHE A 73 0.73 -8.12 -3.45
N GLY A 74 1.22 -7.64 -4.57
CA GLY A 74 2.42 -6.84 -4.62
C GLY A 74 2.05 -5.37 -4.75
N MET A 75 2.85 -4.53 -4.09
CA MET A 75 2.64 -3.10 -4.02
C MET A 75 3.98 -2.38 -4.11
N HIS A 76 3.99 -1.30 -4.87
CA HIS A 76 5.05 -0.30 -4.91
C HIS A 76 4.42 1.07 -4.66
N VAL A 77 5.08 1.87 -3.83
CA VAL A 77 4.77 3.28 -3.65
C VAL A 77 6.09 4.06 -3.63
N GLY A 78 6.23 5.05 -4.50
CA GLY A 78 7.41 5.89 -4.62
C GLY A 78 7.06 7.37 -4.63
N ILE A 79 7.73 8.16 -3.79
CA ILE A 79 7.59 9.61 -3.73
C ILE A 79 8.92 10.26 -3.38
N ASP A 80 9.27 11.35 -4.08
CA ASP A 80 10.45 12.18 -3.78
C ASP A 80 11.76 11.41 -3.55
N GLY A 81 11.98 10.34 -4.32
CA GLY A 81 13.17 9.48 -4.24
C GLY A 81 13.16 8.45 -3.10
N ALA A 82 12.16 8.48 -2.22
CA ALA A 82 11.86 7.40 -1.29
C ALA A 82 10.88 6.42 -1.93
N SER A 83 11.03 5.13 -1.65
CA SER A 83 10.06 4.14 -2.11
C SER A 83 9.98 2.95 -1.18
N TRP A 84 8.84 2.29 -1.24
CA TRP A 84 8.59 1.00 -0.63
C TRP A 84 8.11 0.02 -1.71
N THR A 85 8.57 -1.23 -1.64
CA THR A 85 8.07 -2.30 -2.50
C THR A 85 7.94 -3.58 -1.70
N CYS A 86 6.80 -4.23 -1.75
CA CYS A 86 6.56 -5.54 -1.17
C CYS A 86 5.79 -6.41 -2.14
N GLY A 87 6.24 -7.64 -2.41
CA GLY A 87 5.55 -8.59 -3.30
C GLY A 87 4.61 -9.55 -2.58
N ALA A 88 4.42 -9.41 -1.27
CA ALA A 88 3.74 -10.39 -0.43
C ALA A 88 2.88 -9.72 0.66
N VAL A 89 2.17 -8.65 0.30
CA VAL A 89 1.17 -8.00 1.17
C VAL A 89 -0.08 -8.88 1.20
N ARG A 90 -0.59 -9.21 2.39
CA ARG A 90 -1.76 -10.09 2.50
C ARG A 90 -3.03 -9.28 2.24
N SER A 91 -4.07 -9.93 1.72
CA SER A 91 -5.34 -9.26 1.40
C SER A 91 -5.91 -8.43 2.55
N TRP A 92 -5.91 -8.95 3.79
CA TRP A 92 -6.41 -8.20 4.95
C TRP A 92 -5.60 -6.94 5.28
N ASP A 93 -4.28 -6.93 5.02
CA ASP A 93 -3.43 -5.75 5.19
C ASP A 93 -3.72 -4.71 4.08
N VAL A 94 -4.03 -5.19 2.86
CA VAL A 94 -4.47 -4.34 1.74
C VAL A 94 -5.84 -3.73 2.02
N ASP A 95 -6.79 -4.53 2.50
CA ASP A 95 -8.13 -4.08 2.88
C ASP A 95 -8.05 -3.01 3.97
N GLY A 96 -7.26 -3.25 5.03
CA GLY A 96 -7.06 -2.27 6.11
C GLY A 96 -6.39 -0.97 5.66
N LEU A 97 -5.45 -1.05 4.71
CA LEU A 97 -4.86 0.12 4.07
C LEU A 97 -5.90 0.90 3.25
N ALA A 98 -6.74 0.20 2.46
CA ALA A 98 -7.79 0.83 1.67
C ALA A 98 -8.80 1.56 2.56
N ASP A 99 -9.29 0.91 3.62
CA ASP A 99 -10.21 1.49 4.60
C ASP A 99 -9.61 2.75 5.26
N GLY A 100 -8.34 2.69 5.65
CA GLY A 100 -7.63 3.83 6.23
C GLY A 100 -7.47 5.00 5.26
N LEU A 101 -7.12 4.72 4.00
CA LEU A 101 -7.02 5.74 2.96
C LEU A 101 -8.38 6.36 2.64
N GLU A 102 -9.44 5.57 2.55
CA GLU A 102 -10.80 6.07 2.33
C GLU A 102 -11.23 7.01 3.45
N ALA A 103 -10.97 6.64 4.71
CA ALA A 103 -11.29 7.48 5.86
C ALA A 103 -10.56 8.84 5.86
N LEU A 104 -9.31 8.88 5.41
CA LEU A 104 -8.50 10.11 5.37
C LEU A 104 -8.77 10.99 4.14
N LEU A 105 -9.29 10.41 3.06
CA LEU A 105 -9.52 11.11 1.79
C LEU A 105 -10.98 11.57 1.58
N ALA A 106 -11.87 11.25 2.52
CA ALA A 106 -13.28 11.64 2.53
C ALA A 106 -13.52 13.16 2.67
#